data_AF-A0AAV8X8D4-F1
#
_entry.id   AF-A0AAV8X8D4-F1
#
_cell.length_a   1.000
_cell.length_b   1.000
_cell.length_c   1.000
_cell.angle_alpha   90.00
_cell.angle_beta   90.00
_cell.angle_gamma   90.00
#
_symmetry.space_group_name_H-M   'P 1'
#
loop_
_entity.id
_entity.type
_entity.pdbx_description
1 polymer ?
#
loop_
_entity_poly.entity_id
_entity_poly.type
_entity_poly.pdbx_seq_one_letter_code
_entity_poly.pdbx_strand_id
1 'polypeptide(L)'
;MIIDGIYDPVIQNGAKAGRVPALIVADDIQDVSVMIGQPFINQTNVVLVVKDDQIRLFSSDILDLPQVDQLPPTKIKMMVTKDIVMMSDWVLSTQLMDNRCKYLHEVLSERPKDKEEELIHKDYTLKNNRVYKNTNDGPKWVVPKNARRAIVAYYHDMAGHFALDKTLSSLSQQYWFLQMRKYVERYIHTCIMCAYNKEPAGKRPGVLHPIEKIATPMDTLHVDHLGPFVKSTRGNSYLIVAVDGFTKYVFAKAVTSTKVGPLIKFIDEISEVFGTPRRIICDKGTCYSSYECNCKELN
;
A
#
# COMPACT_ATOMS: atom_id res chain seq x y z
N MET A 1 -7.87 0.50 -17.44
CA MET A 1 -6.43 0.64 -17.68
C MET A 1 -6.22 1.96 -18.42
N ILE A 2 -5.76 3.00 -17.68
CA ILE A 2 -5.22 4.34 -18.08
C ILE A 2 -6.15 5.17 -19.04
N ILE A 3 -6.26 6.49 -19.08
CA ILE A 3 -5.38 7.63 -18.78
C ILE A 3 -6.26 8.90 -18.64
N ASP A 4 -5.82 9.85 -17.79
CA ASP A 4 -6.09 11.31 -17.77
C ASP A 4 -7.55 11.79 -17.91
N GLY A 5 -8.14 12.55 -16.99
CA GLY A 5 -7.65 13.60 -16.11
C GLY A 5 -8.70 14.72 -16.22
N ILE A 6 -9.21 15.29 -15.12
CA ILE A 6 -10.06 16.49 -15.22
C ILE A 6 -9.51 17.62 -14.36
N TYR A 7 -9.42 18.73 -15.07
CA TYR A 7 -8.84 20.02 -14.82
C TYR A 7 -9.71 20.89 -13.89
N ASP A 8 -9.02 21.76 -13.16
CA ASP A 8 -9.53 22.81 -12.27
C ASP A 8 -9.88 24.08 -13.08
N PRO A 9 -11.07 24.69 -12.93
CA PRO A 9 -11.45 25.88 -13.69
C PRO A 9 -10.78 27.20 -13.24
N VAL A 10 -9.75 27.19 -12.38
CA VAL A 10 -9.05 28.44 -11.95
C VAL A 10 -7.72 28.72 -12.69
N ILE A 11 -7.35 27.98 -13.74
CA ILE A 11 -6.19 28.32 -14.58
C ILE A 11 -6.64 28.66 -16.02
N GLN A 12 -6.64 29.94 -16.37
CA GLN A 12 -6.95 30.46 -17.70
C GLN A 12 -5.80 30.19 -18.71
N ASN A 13 -6.12 29.65 -19.89
CA ASN A 13 -5.79 30.22 -21.22
C ASN A 13 -5.93 29.18 -22.34
N GLY A 14 -6.94 29.37 -23.21
CA GLY A 14 -6.94 28.87 -24.59
C GLY A 14 -7.22 27.38 -24.82
N ALA A 15 -8.19 27.12 -25.71
CA ALA A 15 -8.49 25.87 -26.44
C ALA A 15 -9.53 24.87 -25.84
N LYS A 16 -10.67 24.88 -26.54
CA LYS A 16 -11.61 23.80 -26.97
C LYS A 16 -12.42 22.98 -25.95
N ALA A 17 -13.71 22.89 -26.28
CA ALA A 17 -14.79 22.17 -25.63
C ALA A 17 -14.54 20.65 -25.47
N GLY A 18 -14.99 20.06 -24.36
CA GLY A 18 -15.05 18.59 -24.24
C GLY A 18 -15.53 17.98 -22.90
N ARG A 19 -16.68 17.29 -23.00
CA ARG A 19 -17.21 16.08 -22.29
C ARG A 19 -17.51 16.07 -20.78
N VAL A 20 -18.67 15.47 -20.44
CA VAL A 20 -19.33 15.41 -19.11
C VAL A 20 -19.39 13.95 -18.61
N PRO A 21 -19.11 13.66 -17.32
CA PRO A 21 -19.20 12.31 -16.74
C PRO A 21 -20.60 11.92 -16.27
N ALA A 22 -20.83 10.61 -16.09
CA ALA A 22 -22.14 9.97 -16.01
C ALA A 22 -22.26 8.94 -14.85
N LEU A 23 -23.45 8.86 -14.22
CA LEU A 23 -23.85 8.00 -13.08
C LEU A 23 -24.58 6.70 -13.53
N ILE A 24 -24.63 5.64 -12.71
CA ILE A 24 -25.22 4.32 -13.04
C ILE A 24 -26.16 3.88 -11.91
N VAL A 25 -27.32 3.31 -12.24
CA VAL A 25 -28.29 2.73 -11.28
C VAL A 25 -28.84 1.41 -11.82
N ALA A 26 -29.01 0.39 -10.96
CA ALA A 26 -29.60 -0.92 -11.28
C ALA A 26 -31.14 -0.91 -11.32
N ASP A 27 -31.72 -1.88 -12.04
CA ASP A 27 -33.14 -1.94 -12.43
C ASP A 27 -34.15 -2.13 -11.27
N ASP A 28 -33.69 -2.49 -10.08
CA ASP A 28 -34.52 -2.75 -8.90
C ASP A 28 -34.64 -1.54 -7.95
N ILE A 29 -34.02 -0.41 -8.29
CA ILE A 29 -34.08 0.82 -7.50
C ILE A 29 -35.17 1.75 -8.05
N GLN A 30 -36.34 1.73 -7.40
CA GLN A 30 -37.48 2.57 -7.78
C GLN A 30 -37.32 4.05 -7.40
N ASP A 31 -36.42 4.37 -6.46
CA ASP A 31 -36.15 5.73 -6.01
C ASP A 31 -34.64 6.03 -6.01
N VAL A 32 -34.19 6.91 -6.89
CA VAL A 32 -32.81 7.41 -6.94
C VAL A 32 -32.80 8.88 -6.54
N SER A 33 -32.32 9.17 -5.33
CA SER A 33 -31.96 10.53 -4.95
C SER A 33 -30.56 10.85 -5.50
N VAL A 34 -30.49 11.51 -6.65
CA VAL A 34 -29.22 11.96 -7.24
C VAL A 34 -28.78 13.26 -6.56
N MET A 35 -27.73 13.20 -5.73
CA MET A 35 -27.07 14.40 -5.23
C MET A 35 -26.02 14.88 -6.25
N ILE A 36 -26.32 15.97 -6.94
CA ILE A 36 -25.41 16.59 -7.92
C ILE A 36 -24.24 17.23 -7.16
N GLY A 37 -23.04 16.67 -7.29
CA GLY A 37 -21.81 17.19 -6.67
C GLY A 37 -20.71 16.18 -6.31
N GLN A 38 -20.82 14.90 -6.67
CA GLN A 38 -19.78 13.88 -6.40
C GLN A 38 -19.44 13.09 -7.68
N PRO A 39 -18.16 12.92 -8.06
CA PRO A 39 -17.78 11.96 -9.09
C PRO A 39 -17.85 10.55 -8.51
N PHE A 40 -18.84 9.77 -8.95
CA PHE A 40 -19.00 8.37 -8.58
C PHE A 40 -18.07 7.49 -9.44
N ILE A 41 -17.21 6.72 -8.78
CA ILE A 41 -16.47 5.60 -9.38
C ILE A 41 -17.23 4.33 -8.97
N ASN A 42 -17.84 3.61 -9.91
CA ASN A 42 -18.28 2.24 -9.65
C ASN A 42 -18.15 1.31 -10.86
N GLN A 43 -17.89 0.04 -10.56
CA GLN A 43 -17.29 -1.00 -11.42
C GLN A 43 -18.30 -1.78 -12.29
N THR A 44 -19.26 -1.13 -12.95
CA THR A 44 -20.26 -1.83 -13.79
C THR A 44 -20.51 -1.10 -15.11
N ASN A 45 -20.62 -1.84 -16.22
CA ASN A 45 -20.69 -1.34 -17.60
C ASN A 45 -22.03 -0.67 -17.95
N VAL A 46 -22.28 0.55 -17.48
CA VAL A 46 -23.46 1.35 -17.89
C VAL A 46 -23.04 2.79 -18.17
N VAL A 47 -23.62 3.40 -19.21
CA VAL A 47 -23.28 4.76 -19.65
C VAL A 47 -24.50 5.66 -19.49
N LEU A 48 -24.34 6.78 -18.78
CA LEU A 48 -25.31 7.88 -18.76
C LEU A 48 -24.94 8.92 -19.83
N VAL A 49 -25.93 9.46 -20.53
CA VAL A 49 -25.74 10.60 -21.44
C VAL A 49 -26.74 11.68 -21.10
N VAL A 50 -26.25 12.92 -20.94
CA VAL A 50 -27.07 14.11 -20.72
C VAL A 50 -26.93 15.03 -21.94
N LYS A 51 -28.03 15.27 -22.65
CA LYS A 51 -28.11 16.23 -23.76
C LYS A 51 -29.47 16.93 -23.69
N ASP A 52 -29.48 18.26 -23.79
CA ASP A 52 -30.70 19.11 -23.85
C ASP A 52 -31.73 18.77 -22.72
N ASP A 53 -31.28 18.76 -21.46
CA ASP A 53 -32.08 18.45 -20.26
C ASP A 53 -32.73 17.04 -20.23
N GLN A 54 -32.28 16.10 -21.06
CA GLN A 54 -32.73 14.71 -21.03
C GLN A 54 -31.62 13.76 -20.57
N ILE A 55 -31.98 12.80 -19.72
CA ILE A 55 -31.10 11.77 -19.16
C ILE A 55 -31.46 10.41 -19.80
N ARG A 56 -30.47 9.69 -20.34
CA ARG A 56 -30.65 8.35 -20.93
C ARG A 56 -29.61 7.35 -20.41
N LEU A 57 -30.06 6.13 -20.10
CA LEU A 57 -29.26 5.01 -19.57
C LEU A 57 -29.08 3.92 -20.64
N PHE A 58 -27.86 3.40 -20.78
CA PHE A 58 -27.55 2.29 -21.69
C PHE A 58 -26.76 1.18 -20.99
N SER A 59 -27.15 -0.07 -21.20
CA SER A 59 -26.54 -1.27 -20.60
C SER A 59 -25.50 -1.96 -21.50
N SER A 60 -24.88 -1.25 -22.44
CA SER A 60 -23.94 -1.80 -23.44
C SER A 60 -22.62 -1.02 -23.50
N ASP A 61 -21.58 -1.64 -24.07
CA ASP A 61 -20.23 -1.06 -24.18
C ASP A 61 -20.22 0.30 -24.91
N ILE A 62 -19.40 1.24 -24.42
CA ILE A 62 -19.30 2.65 -24.89
C ILE A 62 -19.12 2.78 -26.41
N LEU A 63 -18.51 1.78 -27.05
CA LEU A 63 -18.16 1.79 -28.47
C LEU A 63 -19.35 1.46 -29.39
N ASP A 64 -20.44 0.88 -28.86
CA ASP A 64 -21.62 0.44 -29.62
C ASP A 64 -22.86 1.32 -29.41
N LEU A 65 -22.68 2.50 -28.79
CA LEU A 65 -23.79 3.43 -28.58
C LEU A 65 -24.27 4.03 -29.92
N PRO A 66 -25.57 3.97 -30.27
CA PRO A 66 -26.10 4.69 -31.42
C PRO A 66 -25.90 6.21 -31.26
N GLN A 67 -25.77 6.93 -32.37
CA GLN A 67 -25.66 8.40 -32.32
C GLN A 67 -26.88 8.98 -31.59
N VAL A 68 -26.63 9.73 -30.51
CA VAL A 68 -27.63 10.28 -29.57
C VAL A 68 -28.75 11.05 -30.28
N ASP A 69 -28.46 11.58 -31.46
CA ASP A 69 -29.33 12.43 -32.28
C ASP A 69 -30.45 11.66 -33.01
N GLN A 70 -30.42 10.32 -33.02
CA GLN A 70 -31.33 9.49 -33.84
C GLN A 70 -32.43 8.76 -33.03
N LEU A 71 -32.55 9.01 -31.73
CA LEU A 71 -33.45 8.25 -30.87
C LEU A 71 -34.63 9.09 -30.33
N PRO A 72 -35.88 8.56 -30.34
CA PRO A 72 -37.08 9.33 -30.01
C PRO A 72 -37.07 9.84 -28.55
N PRO A 73 -37.58 11.06 -28.28
CA PRO A 73 -37.65 11.60 -26.93
C PRO A 73 -38.65 10.81 -26.09
N THR A 74 -38.18 10.16 -25.04
CA THR A 74 -39.03 9.45 -24.08
C THR A 74 -39.23 10.33 -22.85
N LYS A 75 -40.47 10.74 -22.56
CA LYS A 75 -40.79 11.56 -21.38
C LYS A 75 -40.71 10.69 -20.12
N ILE A 76 -39.67 10.89 -19.32
CA ILE A 76 -39.58 10.33 -17.97
C ILE A 76 -40.14 11.37 -16.98
N LYS A 77 -41.14 10.98 -16.19
CA LYS A 77 -41.78 11.89 -15.23
C LYS A 77 -40.96 11.89 -13.93
N MET A 78 -40.13 12.90 -13.73
CA MET A 78 -39.41 13.09 -12.47
C MET A 78 -40.34 13.68 -11.40
N MET A 79 -40.49 12.99 -10.25
CA MET A 79 -41.04 13.59 -9.04
C MET A 79 -39.91 14.36 -8.34
N VAL A 80 -39.98 15.68 -8.37
CA VAL A 80 -39.08 16.55 -7.60
C VAL A 80 -39.61 16.61 -6.16
N THR A 81 -39.01 15.85 -5.25
CA THR A 81 -39.29 15.98 -3.82
C THR A 81 -38.49 17.16 -3.26
N LYS A 82 -39.20 18.29 -3.06
CA LYS A 82 -38.83 19.50 -2.31
C LYS A 82 -37.52 20.20 -2.72
N ASP A 83 -37.70 21.34 -3.39
CA ASP A 83 -36.79 22.48 -3.51
C ASP A 83 -35.29 22.14 -3.49
N ILE A 84 -34.80 21.70 -4.67
CA ILE A 84 -33.37 21.70 -4.96
C ILE A 84 -32.93 23.16 -5.03
N VAL A 85 -32.45 23.69 -3.92
CA VAL A 85 -31.66 24.92 -3.93
C VAL A 85 -30.35 24.57 -4.63
N MET A 86 -30.26 24.89 -5.91
CA MET A 86 -28.99 25.01 -6.63
C MET A 86 -28.20 26.13 -5.96
N MET A 87 -27.56 25.83 -4.84
CA MET A 87 -26.46 26.66 -4.37
C MET A 87 -25.41 26.57 -5.47
N SER A 88 -25.16 27.67 -6.17
CA SER A 88 -24.15 27.79 -7.25
C SER A 88 -22.76 27.28 -6.85
N ASP A 89 -22.53 27.12 -5.54
CA ASP A 89 -21.36 26.52 -4.92
C ASP A 89 -21.63 25.10 -4.37
N TRP A 90 -21.46 24.08 -5.22
CA TRP A 90 -21.58 22.67 -4.82
C TRP A 90 -20.58 22.24 -3.72
N VAL A 91 -19.44 22.94 -3.60
CA VAL A 91 -18.43 22.66 -2.57
C VAL A 91 -18.97 23.04 -1.19
N LEU A 92 -19.63 24.19 -1.12
CA LEU A 92 -20.34 24.62 0.08
C LEU A 92 -21.49 23.66 0.41
N SER A 93 -22.31 23.29 -0.57
CA SER A 93 -23.40 22.32 -0.39
C SER A 93 -22.89 21.02 0.22
N THR A 94 -21.75 20.52 -0.26
CA THR A 94 -21.13 19.29 0.24
C THR A 94 -20.71 19.43 1.71
N GLN A 95 -20.21 20.60 2.13
CA GLN A 95 -19.95 20.88 3.55
C GLN A 95 -21.25 20.95 4.35
N LEU A 96 -22.28 21.65 3.88
CA LEU A 96 -23.54 21.81 4.62
C LEU A 96 -24.36 20.52 4.75
N MET A 97 -24.14 19.54 3.88
CA MET A 97 -24.70 18.19 4.02
C MET A 97 -24.04 17.36 5.13
N ASP A 98 -22.84 17.71 5.58
CA ASP A 98 -22.18 17.05 6.71
C ASP A 98 -22.55 17.76 8.01
N ASN A 99 -23.19 17.04 8.95
CA ASN A 99 -23.67 17.60 10.21
C ASN A 99 -22.59 18.39 10.99
N ARG A 100 -21.33 17.95 10.95
CA ARG A 100 -20.25 18.63 11.67
C ARG A 100 -19.85 19.91 10.96
N CYS A 101 -19.71 19.88 9.65
CA CYS A 101 -19.39 21.06 8.86
C CYS A 101 -20.53 22.09 8.89
N LYS A 102 -21.80 21.64 8.84
CA LYS A 102 -22.98 22.50 9.02
C LYS A 102 -22.98 23.20 10.38
N TYR A 103 -22.77 22.45 11.46
CA TYR A 103 -22.66 23.01 12.81
C TYR A 103 -21.53 24.05 12.91
N LEU A 104 -20.34 23.74 12.37
CA LEU A 104 -19.23 24.69 12.35
C LEU A 104 -19.56 25.95 11.56
N HIS A 105 -20.25 25.81 10.42
CA HIS A 105 -20.67 26.94 9.60
C HIS A 105 -21.64 27.84 10.37
N GLU A 106 -22.66 27.28 11.02
CA GLU A 106 -23.64 28.02 11.83
C GLU A 106 -22.96 28.79 12.96
N VAL A 107 -22.09 28.13 13.75
CA VAL A 107 -21.34 28.77 14.85
C VAL A 107 -20.45 29.89 14.34
N LEU A 108 -19.74 29.69 13.23
CA LEU A 108 -18.81 30.68 12.69
C LEU A 108 -19.51 31.85 11.98
N SER A 109 -20.80 31.72 11.65
CA SER A 109 -21.61 32.79 11.04
C SER A 109 -22.08 33.82 12.06
N GLU A 110 -22.07 33.49 13.34
CA GLU A 110 -22.50 34.34 14.45
C GLU A 110 -21.32 34.68 15.38
N ARG A 111 -21.53 35.59 16.33
CA ARG A 111 -20.56 35.84 17.41
C ARG A 111 -20.61 34.69 18.43
N PRO A 112 -19.47 34.26 18.99
CA PRO A 112 -19.44 33.19 19.97
C PRO A 112 -20.26 33.55 21.22
N LYS A 113 -21.08 32.60 21.67
CA LYS A 113 -22.00 32.76 22.82
C LYS A 113 -21.40 32.25 24.13
N ASP A 114 -20.47 31.30 24.04
CA ASP A 114 -19.82 30.67 25.19
C ASP A 114 -18.34 30.36 24.91
N LYS A 115 -17.67 29.82 25.93
CA LYS A 115 -16.24 29.46 25.85
C LYS A 115 -15.95 28.35 24.82
N GLU A 116 -16.92 27.49 24.52
CA GLU A 116 -16.73 26.42 23.53
C GLU A 116 -16.75 27.00 22.11
N GLU A 117 -17.70 27.88 21.81
CA GLU A 117 -17.76 28.59 20.55
C GLU A 117 -16.56 29.54 20.37
N GLU A 118 -16.06 30.18 21.44
CA GLU A 118 -14.80 30.94 21.39
C GLU A 118 -13.62 30.08 20.94
N LEU A 119 -13.51 28.84 21.44
CA LEU A 119 -12.50 27.90 20.99
C LEU A 119 -12.70 27.50 19.53
N ILE A 120 -13.95 27.31 19.08
CA ILE A 120 -14.25 27.01 17.67
C ILE A 120 -13.84 28.16 16.76
N HIS A 121 -14.15 29.41 17.13
CA HIS A 121 -13.76 30.62 16.38
C HIS A 121 -12.25 30.83 16.32
N LYS A 122 -11.51 30.35 17.33
CA LYS A 122 -10.04 30.30 17.29
C LYS A 122 -9.54 29.20 16.35
N ASP A 123 -10.18 28.04 16.41
CA ASP A 123 -9.73 26.82 15.75
C ASP A 123 -10.13 26.73 14.27
N TYR A 124 -11.17 27.45 13.85
CA TYR A 124 -11.76 27.40 12.52
C TYR A 124 -12.09 28.81 12.04
N THR A 125 -12.27 28.96 10.73
CA THR A 125 -12.65 30.23 10.11
C THR A 125 -13.54 29.99 8.90
N LEU A 126 -14.40 30.95 8.57
CA LEU A 126 -15.14 30.99 7.32
C LEU A 126 -14.37 31.78 6.28
N LYS A 127 -14.12 31.17 5.12
CA LYS A 127 -13.56 31.84 3.94
C LYS A 127 -14.46 31.53 2.76
N ASN A 128 -14.98 32.57 2.10
CA ASN A 128 -15.96 32.44 1.01
C ASN A 128 -17.13 31.53 1.41
N ASN A 129 -17.69 31.73 2.61
CA ASN A 129 -18.75 30.91 3.22
C ASN A 129 -18.41 29.42 3.44
N ARG A 130 -17.16 29.00 3.28
CA ARG A 130 -16.74 27.61 3.50
C ARG A 130 -15.94 27.48 4.78
N VAL A 131 -16.01 26.32 5.43
CA VAL A 131 -15.35 26.06 6.70
C VAL A 131 -13.89 25.62 6.48
N TYR A 132 -12.97 26.32 7.14
CA TYR A 132 -11.54 26.01 7.17
C TYR A 132 -11.06 25.79 8.61
N LYS A 133 -10.11 24.87 8.80
CA LYS A 133 -9.37 24.66 10.05
C LYS A 133 -8.15 25.57 10.07
N ASN A 134 -7.97 26.33 11.14
CA ASN A 134 -6.75 27.11 11.37
C ASN A 134 -5.64 26.14 11.82
N THR A 135 -4.53 26.15 11.09
CA THR A 135 -3.32 25.38 11.41
C THR A 135 -2.11 26.32 11.34
N ASN A 136 -0.96 25.88 11.88
CA ASN A 136 0.28 26.67 11.82
C ASN A 136 0.71 26.96 10.38
N ASP A 137 0.38 26.06 9.44
CA ASP A 137 0.68 26.17 8.01
C ASP A 137 -0.44 26.88 7.22
N GLY A 138 -1.28 27.66 7.91
CA GLY A 138 -2.41 28.38 7.34
C GLY A 138 -3.74 27.61 7.35
N PRO A 139 -4.82 28.23 6.86
CA PRO A 139 -6.16 27.64 6.86
C PRO A 139 -6.27 26.47 5.88
N LYS A 140 -6.77 25.33 6.35
CA LYS A 140 -6.98 24.09 5.55
C LYS A 140 -8.46 23.80 5.40
N TRP A 141 -8.92 23.45 4.20
CA TRP A 141 -10.35 23.21 3.96
C TRP A 141 -10.83 21.99 4.73
N VAL A 142 -11.95 22.13 5.45
CA VAL A 142 -12.50 21.03 6.26
C VAL A 142 -13.25 20.04 5.38
N VAL A 143 -12.73 18.82 5.27
CA VAL A 143 -13.28 17.80 4.37
C VAL A 143 -14.52 17.11 5.00
N PRO A 144 -15.71 17.24 4.40
CA PRO A 144 -16.91 16.52 4.82
C PRO A 144 -16.77 15.01 4.58
N LYS A 145 -17.47 14.18 5.35
CA LYS A 145 -17.26 12.72 5.37
C LYS A 145 -17.35 12.05 3.99
N ASN A 146 -18.31 12.48 3.16
CA ASN A 146 -18.54 11.94 1.83
C ASN A 146 -17.38 12.20 0.85
N ALA A 147 -16.72 13.35 0.94
CA ALA A 147 -15.61 13.72 0.05
C ALA A 147 -14.26 13.07 0.42
N ARG A 148 -14.10 12.56 1.66
CA ARG A 148 -12.81 12.04 2.16
C ARG A 148 -12.26 10.92 1.30
N ARG A 149 -13.10 9.98 0.87
CA ARG A 149 -12.65 8.83 0.07
C ARG A 149 -12.06 9.29 -1.27
N ALA A 150 -12.78 10.14 -2.00
CA ALA A 150 -12.34 10.63 -3.30
C ALA A 150 -11.02 11.42 -3.21
N ILE A 151 -10.89 12.28 -2.20
CA ILE A 151 -9.66 13.06 -1.98
C ILE A 151 -8.50 12.13 -1.63
N VAL A 152 -8.67 11.19 -0.69
CA VAL A 152 -7.58 10.27 -0.34
C VAL A 152 -7.20 9.37 -1.51
N ALA A 153 -8.17 8.92 -2.32
CA ALA A 153 -7.92 8.16 -3.54
C ALA A 153 -7.05 8.93 -4.54
N TYR A 154 -7.31 10.22 -4.74
CA TYR A 154 -6.50 11.07 -5.61
C TYR A 154 -5.02 11.15 -5.13
N TYR A 155 -4.80 11.39 -3.84
CA TYR A 155 -3.45 11.53 -3.27
C TYR A 155 -2.70 10.22 -3.02
N HIS A 156 -3.40 9.09 -3.00
CA HIS A 156 -2.79 7.77 -2.82
C HIS A 156 -2.73 7.00 -4.14
N ASP A 157 -3.89 6.72 -4.75
CA ASP A 157 -3.98 5.82 -5.91
C ASP A 157 -3.42 6.49 -7.17
N MET A 158 -3.81 7.74 -7.45
CA MET A 158 -3.37 8.45 -8.67
C MET A 158 -1.96 9.02 -8.55
N ALA A 159 -1.50 9.29 -7.33
CA ALA A 159 -0.17 9.85 -7.09
C ALA A 159 0.96 8.81 -7.06
N GLY A 160 0.66 7.52 -7.15
CA GLY A 160 1.67 6.44 -7.21
C GLY A 160 1.83 5.62 -5.93
N HIS A 161 0.75 5.43 -5.16
CA HIS A 161 0.70 4.54 -3.98
C HIS A 161 1.73 4.89 -2.89
N PHE A 162 1.93 6.18 -2.65
CA PHE A 162 2.84 6.65 -1.60
C PHE A 162 2.50 6.11 -0.22
N ALA A 163 3.53 5.94 0.62
CA ALA A 163 3.40 5.55 2.01
C ALA A 163 2.66 6.64 2.84
N LEU A 164 2.14 6.21 3.99
CA LEU A 164 1.28 7.01 4.87
C LEU A 164 1.79 8.43 5.10
N ASP A 165 3.04 8.60 5.53
CA ASP A 165 3.57 9.91 5.90
C ASP A 165 3.67 10.86 4.69
N LYS A 166 4.00 10.33 3.50
CA LYS A 166 4.07 11.12 2.27
C LYS A 166 2.68 11.50 1.78
N THR A 167 1.72 10.56 1.78
CA THR A 167 0.32 10.86 1.44
C THR A 167 -0.29 11.89 2.40
N LEU A 168 -0.02 11.77 3.70
CA LEU A 168 -0.48 12.75 4.69
C LEU A 168 0.15 14.11 4.48
N SER A 169 1.46 14.17 4.24
CA SER A 169 2.17 15.43 3.97
C SER A 169 1.58 16.16 2.77
N SER A 170 1.21 15.45 1.70
CA SER A 170 0.56 16.06 0.53
C SER A 170 -0.88 16.51 0.83
N LEU A 171 -1.67 15.68 1.51
CA LEU A 171 -3.05 16.01 1.90
C LEU A 171 -3.12 17.23 2.82
N SER A 172 -2.25 17.29 3.83
CA SER A 172 -2.27 18.33 4.86
C SER A 172 -1.90 19.72 4.35
N GLN A 173 -1.39 19.83 3.12
CA GLN A 173 -1.12 21.13 2.51
C GLN A 173 -2.41 21.93 2.27
N GLN A 174 -3.50 21.25 1.93
CA GLN A 174 -4.76 21.91 1.56
C GLN A 174 -5.97 21.46 2.39
N TYR A 175 -5.91 20.26 2.96
CA TYR A 175 -7.07 19.59 3.55
C TYR A 175 -6.89 19.28 5.04
N TRP A 176 -8.01 19.27 5.76
CA TRP A 176 -8.07 18.82 7.14
C TRP A 176 -9.38 18.11 7.43
N PHE A 177 -9.32 17.05 8.23
CA PHE A 177 -10.51 16.46 8.86
C PHE A 177 -10.14 15.67 10.13
N LEU A 178 -11.14 15.44 10.98
CA LEU A 178 -10.94 14.74 12.24
C LEU A 178 -10.40 13.32 12.00
N GLN A 179 -9.34 12.94 12.73
CA GLN A 179 -8.66 11.65 12.62
C GLN A 179 -8.11 11.34 11.21
N MET A 180 -7.65 12.38 10.47
CA MET A 180 -7.10 12.23 9.12
C MET A 180 -6.04 11.14 9.01
N ARG A 181 -5.04 11.10 9.91
CA ARG A 181 -4.01 10.05 9.93
C ARG A 181 -4.60 8.64 9.97
N LYS A 182 -5.48 8.37 10.93
CA LYS A 182 -6.14 7.06 11.11
C LYS A 182 -7.04 6.68 9.94
N TYR A 183 -7.66 7.66 9.28
CA TYR A 183 -8.46 7.41 8.09
C TYR A 183 -7.59 7.04 6.89
N VAL A 184 -6.54 7.82 6.62
CA VAL A 184 -5.60 7.57 5.51
C VAL A 184 -4.87 6.24 5.69
N GLU A 185 -4.43 5.94 6.92
CA GLU A 185 -3.81 4.65 7.26
C GLU A 185 -4.74 3.48 6.93
N ARG A 186 -6.01 3.54 7.36
CA ARG A 186 -7.01 2.51 7.02
C ARG A 186 -7.25 2.40 5.52
N TYR A 187 -7.33 3.53 4.82
CA TYR A 187 -7.49 3.54 3.37
C TYR A 187 -6.33 2.81 2.67
N ILE A 188 -5.09 3.14 3.01
CA ILE A 188 -3.89 2.51 2.45
C ILE A 188 -3.84 1.01 2.78
N HIS A 189 -4.25 0.62 4.00
CA HIS A 189 -4.34 -0.79 4.38
C HIS A 189 -5.35 -1.59 3.55
N THR A 190 -6.38 -0.95 3.01
CA THR A 190 -7.35 -1.57 2.10
C THR A 190 -6.94 -1.51 0.62
N CYS A 191 -5.81 -0.86 0.30
CA CYS A 191 -5.33 -0.76 -1.08
C CYS A 191 -4.71 -2.08 -1.54
N ILE A 192 -5.34 -2.70 -2.54
CA ILE A 192 -4.91 -3.99 -3.11
C ILE A 192 -3.49 -3.91 -3.68
N MET A 193 -3.18 -2.82 -4.40
CA MET A 193 -1.86 -2.62 -5.00
C MET A 193 -0.76 -2.52 -3.94
N CYS A 194 -1.02 -1.82 -2.83
CA CYS A 194 -0.09 -1.77 -1.72
C CYS A 194 0.01 -3.11 -0.99
N ALA A 195 -1.11 -3.78 -0.73
CA ALA A 195 -1.11 -5.06 -0.03
C ALA A 195 -0.34 -6.14 -0.82
N TYR A 196 -0.44 -6.13 -2.15
CA TYR A 196 0.25 -7.07 -3.03
C TYR A 196 1.75 -6.78 -3.16
N ASN A 197 2.13 -5.51 -3.33
CA ASN A 197 3.52 -5.12 -3.61
C ASN A 197 4.36 -4.87 -2.35
N LYS A 198 3.72 -4.65 -1.19
CA LYS A 198 4.44 -4.33 0.04
C LYS A 198 5.01 -5.62 0.63
N GLU A 199 6.32 -5.81 0.48
CA GLU A 199 7.04 -6.79 1.28
C GLU A 199 6.88 -6.43 2.77
N PRO A 200 6.46 -7.38 3.62
CA PRO A 200 6.45 -7.17 5.06
C PRO A 200 7.86 -6.74 5.51
N ALA A 201 7.98 -5.54 6.06
CA ALA A 201 9.25 -5.05 6.58
C ALA A 201 9.72 -5.97 7.73
N GLY A 202 10.90 -6.56 7.55
CA GLY A 202 11.62 -7.33 8.56
C GLY A 202 11.05 -8.72 8.82
N LYS A 203 11.81 -9.75 8.47
CA LYS A 203 11.66 -11.05 9.16
C LYS A 203 11.88 -10.75 10.64
N ARG A 204 10.90 -11.05 11.51
CA ARG A 204 11.18 -11.14 12.95
C ARG A 204 12.40 -12.06 13.08
N PRO A 205 13.46 -11.68 13.81
CA PRO A 205 14.55 -12.60 14.08
C PRO A 205 13.93 -13.90 14.58
N GLY A 206 14.14 -15.00 13.85
CA GLY A 206 13.69 -16.31 14.33
C GLY A 206 14.34 -16.58 15.68
N VAL A 207 13.70 -17.39 16.52
CA VAL A 207 14.36 -17.90 17.72
C VAL A 207 15.57 -18.70 17.25
N LEU A 208 16.77 -18.27 17.64
CA LEU A 208 17.98 -19.07 17.41
C LEU A 208 17.80 -20.36 18.19
N HIS A 209 18.00 -21.50 17.53
CA HIS A 209 18.07 -22.81 18.18
C HIS A 209 19.55 -23.16 18.34
N PRO A 210 20.18 -22.87 19.50
CA PRO A 210 21.60 -23.14 19.69
C PRO A 210 21.81 -24.65 19.70
N ILE A 211 22.81 -25.13 18.97
CA ILE A 211 23.23 -26.52 19.05
C ILE A 211 23.81 -26.74 20.45
N GLU A 212 23.29 -27.74 21.17
CA GLU A 212 23.77 -28.10 22.49
C GLU A 212 25.26 -28.46 22.44
N LYS A 213 26.05 -27.84 23.31
CA LYS A 213 27.50 -28.05 23.41
C LYS A 213 27.76 -29.08 24.49
N ILE A 214 28.25 -30.25 24.08
CA ILE A 214 28.71 -31.28 25.00
C ILE A 214 30.17 -31.00 25.34
N ALA A 215 30.51 -31.04 26.62
CA ALA A 215 31.85 -30.73 27.12
C ALA A 215 32.85 -31.87 26.89
N THR A 216 32.96 -32.35 25.66
CA THR A 216 33.78 -33.50 25.26
C THR A 216 34.41 -33.21 23.90
N PRO A 217 35.76 -33.22 23.79
CA PRO A 217 36.44 -33.09 22.51
C PRO A 217 35.96 -34.17 21.53
N MET A 218 35.86 -33.83 20.25
CA MET A 218 35.41 -34.74 19.19
C MET A 218 33.95 -35.21 19.34
N ASP A 219 33.15 -34.63 20.24
CA ASP A 219 31.71 -34.91 20.27
C ASP A 219 31.02 -34.39 18.99
N THR A 220 31.26 -33.13 18.65
CA THR A 220 30.66 -32.49 17.48
C THR A 220 31.72 -31.76 16.67
N LEU A 221 31.94 -32.17 15.43
CA LEU A 221 32.78 -31.48 14.46
C LEU A 221 31.92 -30.66 13.49
N HIS A 222 32.19 -29.36 13.37
CA HIS A 222 31.58 -28.50 12.36
C HIS A 222 32.49 -28.41 11.14
N VAL A 223 32.03 -28.83 9.95
CA VAL A 223 32.86 -28.93 8.74
C VAL A 223 32.33 -27.98 7.66
N ASP A 224 33.24 -27.24 7.03
CA ASP A 224 32.92 -26.31 5.95
C ASP A 224 34.03 -26.24 4.88
N HIS A 225 33.65 -25.84 3.66
CA HIS A 225 34.58 -25.53 2.58
C HIS A 225 34.60 -24.01 2.34
N LEU A 226 35.78 -23.43 2.38
CA LEU A 226 36.00 -22.02 2.05
C LEU A 226 36.60 -21.88 0.65
N GLY A 227 36.11 -20.92 -0.11
CA GLY A 227 36.64 -20.54 -1.43
C GLY A 227 35.56 -20.32 -2.49
N PRO A 228 35.95 -20.26 -3.78
CA PRO A 228 37.31 -20.42 -4.27
C PRO A 228 38.24 -19.24 -3.92
N PHE A 229 39.48 -19.54 -3.59
CA PHE A 229 40.59 -18.59 -3.40
C PHE A 229 41.48 -18.51 -4.66
N VAL A 230 42.42 -17.56 -4.66
CA VAL A 230 43.48 -17.49 -5.67
C VAL A 230 44.24 -18.82 -5.68
N LYS A 231 44.35 -19.41 -6.88
CA LYS A 231 44.95 -20.73 -7.06
C LYS A 231 46.42 -20.71 -6.68
N SER A 232 46.81 -21.57 -5.74
CA SER A 232 48.21 -21.76 -5.36
C SER A 232 49.03 -22.43 -6.47
N THR A 233 50.35 -22.40 -6.37
CA THR A 233 51.27 -23.12 -7.28
C THR A 233 51.03 -24.63 -7.30
N ARG A 234 50.49 -25.19 -6.21
CA ARG A 234 50.09 -26.61 -6.10
C ARG A 234 48.68 -26.89 -6.60
N GLY A 235 48.00 -25.89 -7.17
CA GLY A 235 46.68 -26.01 -7.76
C GLY A 235 45.51 -25.98 -6.77
N ASN A 236 45.76 -25.82 -5.47
CA ASN A 236 44.70 -25.68 -4.46
C ASN A 236 44.00 -24.34 -4.61
N SER A 237 42.67 -24.37 -4.55
CA SER A 237 41.80 -23.18 -4.63
C SER A 237 40.73 -23.17 -3.53
N TYR A 238 40.71 -24.16 -2.64
CA TYR A 238 39.75 -24.24 -1.54
C TYR A 238 40.46 -24.63 -0.24
N LEU A 239 39.84 -24.30 0.90
CA LEU A 239 40.22 -24.82 2.21
C LEU A 239 39.05 -25.66 2.73
N ILE A 240 39.31 -26.90 3.13
CA ILE A 240 38.38 -27.63 3.99
C ILE A 240 38.76 -27.36 5.44
N VAL A 241 37.78 -27.00 6.25
CA VAL A 241 37.95 -26.64 7.66
C VAL A 241 37.02 -27.49 8.51
N ALA A 242 37.52 -28.02 9.62
CA ALA A 242 36.71 -28.65 10.65
C ALA A 242 36.99 -27.98 11.99
N VAL A 243 35.96 -27.69 12.78
CA VAL A 243 36.08 -27.06 14.10
C VAL A 243 35.41 -27.94 15.14
N ASP A 244 36.15 -28.28 16.19
CA ASP A 244 35.59 -28.99 17.34
C ASP A 244 34.64 -28.07 18.13
N GLY A 245 33.43 -28.58 18.36
CA GLY A 245 32.32 -27.85 18.98
C GLY A 245 32.59 -27.44 20.42
N PHE A 246 33.42 -28.20 21.13
CA PHE A 246 33.77 -27.94 22.53
C PHE A 246 35.05 -27.10 22.67
N THR A 247 36.18 -27.65 22.25
CA THR A 247 37.52 -27.08 22.42
C THR A 247 37.79 -25.88 21.52
N LYS A 248 36.99 -25.73 20.44
CA LYS A 248 37.23 -24.74 19.37
C LYS A 248 38.54 -24.94 18.63
N TYR A 249 39.15 -26.12 18.74
CA TYR A 249 40.31 -26.47 17.93
C TYR A 249 39.93 -26.53 16.45
N VAL A 250 40.79 -25.96 15.59
CA VAL A 250 40.55 -25.81 14.16
C VAL A 250 41.49 -26.72 13.37
N PHE A 251 40.92 -27.59 12.57
CA PHE A 251 41.59 -28.35 11.53
C PHE A 251 41.38 -27.65 10.19
N ALA A 252 42.42 -27.50 9.39
CA ALA A 252 42.30 -26.90 8.07
C ALA A 252 43.26 -27.55 7.07
N LYS A 253 42.80 -27.75 5.84
CA LYS A 253 43.61 -28.31 4.75
C LYS A 253 43.28 -27.67 3.41
N ALA A 254 44.32 -27.32 2.65
CA ALA A 254 44.15 -26.81 1.30
C ALA A 254 43.83 -27.95 0.33
N VAL A 255 42.77 -27.77 -0.48
CA VAL A 255 42.29 -28.76 -1.45
C VAL A 255 42.05 -28.15 -2.83
N THR A 256 42.13 -28.97 -3.86
CA THR A 256 41.94 -28.58 -5.27
C THR A 256 40.47 -28.57 -5.69
N SER A 257 39.57 -29.21 -4.92
CA SER A 257 38.14 -29.28 -5.22
C SER A 257 37.32 -29.47 -3.95
N THR A 258 36.05 -29.07 -4.00
CA THR A 258 35.05 -29.28 -2.95
C THR A 258 34.34 -30.63 -3.08
N LYS A 259 34.93 -31.61 -3.79
CA LYS A 259 34.33 -32.94 -3.97
C LYS A 259 34.39 -33.76 -2.67
N VAL A 260 33.60 -34.84 -2.61
CA VAL A 260 33.53 -35.73 -1.43
C VAL A 260 34.85 -36.45 -1.11
N GLY A 261 35.64 -36.83 -2.11
CA GLY A 261 36.91 -37.57 -1.88
C GLY A 261 37.90 -36.83 -0.96
N PRO A 262 38.27 -35.56 -1.24
CA PRO A 262 39.09 -34.75 -0.34
C PRO A 262 38.49 -34.57 1.07
N LEU A 263 37.16 -34.50 1.18
CA LEU A 263 36.44 -34.40 2.45
C LEU A 263 36.62 -35.67 3.30
N ILE A 264 36.34 -36.85 2.74
CA ILE A 264 36.50 -38.13 3.45
C ILE A 264 37.93 -38.28 3.96
N LYS A 265 38.92 -38.07 3.08
CA LYS A 265 40.33 -38.16 3.44
C LYS A 265 40.71 -37.20 4.58
N PHE A 266 40.15 -35.99 4.59
CA PHE A 266 40.41 -35.02 5.64
C PHE A 266 39.81 -35.45 6.99
N ILE A 267 38.60 -36.02 6.99
CA ILE A 267 37.97 -36.55 8.21
C ILE A 267 38.69 -37.80 8.73
N ASP A 268 39.15 -38.67 7.84
CA ASP A 268 39.94 -39.86 8.19
C ASP A 268 41.26 -39.44 8.87
N GLU A 269 42.00 -38.50 8.29
CA GLU A 269 43.25 -37.97 8.86
C GLU A 269 43.04 -37.36 10.26
N ILE A 270 41.91 -36.68 10.49
CA ILE A 270 41.56 -36.18 11.83
C ILE A 270 41.24 -37.36 12.77
N SER A 271 40.48 -38.35 12.29
CA SER A 271 40.02 -39.48 13.08
C SER A 271 41.16 -40.40 13.51
N GLU A 272 42.19 -40.56 12.67
CA GLU A 272 43.39 -41.33 12.98
C GLU A 272 44.19 -40.75 14.17
N VAL A 273 44.20 -39.42 14.31
CA VAL A 273 45.00 -38.73 15.33
C VAL A 273 44.20 -38.43 16.59
N PHE A 274 42.94 -38.02 16.45
CA PHE A 274 42.11 -37.50 17.55
C PHE A 274 40.93 -38.40 17.91
N GLY A 275 40.74 -39.52 17.18
CA GLY A 275 39.60 -40.41 17.31
C GLY A 275 38.40 -39.99 16.45
N THR A 276 37.48 -40.92 16.21
CA THR A 276 36.30 -40.67 15.37
C THR A 276 35.32 -39.73 16.07
N PRO A 277 34.86 -38.64 15.39
CA PRO A 277 33.88 -37.74 15.98
C PRO A 277 32.52 -38.42 16.19
N ARG A 278 31.79 -38.07 17.26
CA ARG A 278 30.45 -38.62 17.50
C ARG A 278 29.40 -38.08 16.52
N ARG A 279 29.53 -36.80 16.16
CA ARG A 279 28.63 -36.09 15.26
C ARG A 279 29.42 -35.15 14.35
N ILE A 280 29.04 -35.10 13.08
CA ILE A 280 29.54 -34.11 12.11
C ILE A 280 28.36 -33.23 11.69
N ILE A 281 28.55 -31.92 11.74
CA ILE A 281 27.57 -30.91 11.31
C ILE A 281 28.20 -30.11 10.17
N CYS A 282 27.51 -30.06 9.04
CA CYS A 282 27.93 -29.35 7.84
C CYS A 282 26.70 -28.67 7.21
N ASP A 283 26.93 -27.84 6.20
CA ASP A 283 25.82 -27.29 5.42
C ASP A 283 25.26 -28.34 4.44
N LYS A 284 24.28 -27.94 3.63
CA LYS A 284 23.66 -28.81 2.61
C LYS A 284 24.44 -28.81 1.29
N GLY A 285 25.75 -28.57 1.32
CA GLY A 285 26.63 -28.68 0.17
C GLY A 285 26.57 -30.06 -0.49
N THR A 286 26.80 -30.11 -1.80
CA THR A 286 26.69 -31.34 -2.60
C THR A 286 27.69 -32.42 -2.20
N CYS A 287 28.86 -32.05 -1.66
CA CYS A 287 29.82 -33.01 -1.14
C CYS A 287 29.39 -33.67 0.16
N TYR A 288 28.65 -32.95 1.00
CA TYR A 288 28.15 -33.42 2.29
C TYR A 288 26.88 -34.27 2.19
N SER A 289 26.13 -34.13 1.09
CA SER A 289 24.87 -34.84 0.83
C SER A 289 25.03 -36.06 -0.10
N SER A 290 26.27 -36.39 -0.48
CA SER A 290 26.57 -37.55 -1.33
C SER A 290 26.43 -38.87 -0.55
N TYR A 291 26.06 -39.97 -1.22
CA TYR A 291 25.91 -41.29 -0.60
C TYR A 291 27.20 -41.81 0.06
N GLU A 292 28.36 -41.36 -0.44
CA GLU A 292 29.70 -41.68 0.07
C GLU A 292 29.99 -40.94 1.38
N CYS A 293 29.44 -39.74 1.54
CA CYS A 293 29.44 -38.97 2.77
C CYS A 293 28.20 -39.32 3.59
N ASN A 294 28.15 -40.52 4.15
CA ASN A 294 27.02 -41.00 4.96
C ASN A 294 27.02 -40.34 6.36
N CYS A 295 27.11 -39.01 6.40
CA CYS A 295 26.84 -38.20 7.58
C CYS A 295 25.33 -38.22 7.83
N LYS A 296 24.82 -39.32 8.37
CA LYS A 296 23.46 -39.34 8.88
C LYS A 296 23.42 -38.41 10.09
N GLU A 297 22.70 -37.30 9.95
CA GLU A 297 22.17 -36.58 11.10
C GLU A 297 21.44 -37.60 11.98
N LEU A 298 22.07 -38.00 13.09
CA LEU A 298 21.38 -38.66 14.18
C LEU A 298 20.54 -37.58 14.85
N ASN A 299 19.29 -37.44 14.37
CA ASN A 299 18.21 -36.78 15.10
C ASN A 299 18.04 -37.42 16.49
#